data_AF-A0A540QG82-F1
#
_entry.id   AF-A0A540QG82-F1
#
_cell.length_a   1.000
_cell.length_b   1.000
_cell.length_c   1.000
_cell.angle_alpha   90.00
_cell.angle_beta   90.00
_cell.angle_gamma   90.00
#
_symmetry.space_group_name_H-M   'P 1'
#
loop_
_entity.id
_entity.type
_entity.pdbx_description
1 polymer ?
#
loop_
_entity_poly.entity_id
_entity_poly.type
_entity_poly.pdbx_seq_one_letter_code
_entity_poly.pdbx_strand_id
1 'polypeptide(L)'
;MTENEPLPAATLRARAEIDLDALRANVRTLRALAPGAALMAVVKSDAYGHGAVRCARAAVEAGATWLGTATPEEALALRAAGLPGRIMCWLWTPGGPWREAVEADLDVSVSDLWALREVTEAARQAGVRARVQLKADTGLGRSGCQPDDWPELVAAALRAEADGVVAVTGLWSHFACADEPGHPSIGAQLARFREMVAYAEGQGVRPEVRHIANSPATLTLPDSHFDLVRTGIAVYGISPSPELGSSADLGLRPVMRLSASLALVKHVSGGHGVSYGHHYVTPGDTTLGLVPVGYADGVPRHASGTGPVLVGGKWRTVAGRVAMDQFVVDLGGDEPAAGDEVVLFGTGDAGEPTAEDWAQAAGTIGYEIVTRIGTRVPRVYVHTGE
;
A
#
# COMPACT_ATOMS: atom_id res chain seq x y z
N MET A 1 0.72 -22.25 -13.96
CA MET A 1 0.60 -21.63 -15.29
C MET A 1 1.93 -20.99 -15.62
N THR A 2 2.53 -21.46 -16.71
CA THR A 2 3.93 -21.27 -17.12
C THR A 2 4.24 -19.83 -17.52
N GLU A 3 5.47 -19.39 -17.22
CA GLU A 3 6.07 -18.06 -17.42
C GLU A 3 6.18 -17.56 -18.88
N ASN A 4 5.35 -18.03 -19.81
CA ASN A 4 5.50 -17.70 -21.23
C ASN A 4 4.17 -17.59 -21.98
N GLU A 5 3.13 -17.07 -21.33
CA GLU A 5 1.97 -16.58 -22.07
C GLU A 5 2.34 -15.21 -22.68
N PRO A 6 2.28 -15.04 -24.02
CA PRO A 6 2.47 -13.72 -24.61
C PRO A 6 1.44 -12.77 -24.00
N LEU A 7 1.91 -11.64 -23.49
CA LEU A 7 1.05 -10.57 -22.96
C LEU A 7 -0.12 -10.37 -23.94
N PRO A 8 -1.39 -10.43 -23.49
CA PRO A 8 -2.49 -9.94 -24.29
C PRO A 8 -2.07 -8.54 -24.74
N ALA A 9 -2.01 -8.29 -26.05
CA ALA A 9 -1.60 -7.01 -26.61
C ALA A 9 -2.28 -5.92 -25.77
N ALA A 10 -1.46 -5.19 -25.00
CA ALA A 10 -1.95 -4.33 -23.92
C ALA A 10 -3.09 -3.49 -24.47
N THR A 11 -4.23 -3.45 -23.77
CA THR A 11 -5.40 -2.74 -24.27
C THR A 11 -5.00 -1.31 -24.60
N LEU A 12 -5.26 -0.88 -25.84
CA LEU A 12 -4.96 0.46 -26.38
C LEU A 12 -5.61 1.62 -25.59
N ARG A 13 -6.29 1.36 -24.48
CA ARG A 13 -7.00 2.35 -23.69
C ARG A 13 -6.14 2.92 -22.56
N ALA A 14 -5.69 2.06 -21.65
CA ALA A 14 -4.88 2.42 -20.48
C ALA A 14 -4.20 1.20 -19.87
N ARG A 15 -3.12 1.42 -19.11
CA ARG A 15 -2.39 0.39 -18.36
C ARG A 15 -1.66 0.98 -17.16
N ALA A 16 -1.50 0.15 -16.12
CA ALA A 16 -0.60 0.41 -15.00
C ALA A 16 0.61 -0.53 -15.15
N GLU A 17 1.74 0.02 -15.58
CA GLU A 17 3.01 -0.71 -15.62
C GLU A 17 3.61 -0.79 -14.23
N ILE A 18 4.00 -1.99 -13.80
CA ILE A 18 4.51 -2.29 -12.47
C ILE A 18 5.94 -2.84 -12.62
N ASP A 19 6.93 -2.02 -12.28
CA ASP A 19 8.34 -2.39 -12.36
C ASP A 19 8.77 -3.22 -11.14
N LEU A 20 8.90 -4.53 -11.36
CA LEU A 20 9.28 -5.45 -10.28
C LEU A 20 10.75 -5.31 -9.87
N ASP A 21 11.62 -4.78 -10.72
CA ASP A 21 13.02 -4.54 -10.37
C ASP A 21 13.18 -3.31 -9.49
N ALA A 22 12.40 -2.25 -9.74
CA ALA A 22 12.26 -1.12 -8.83
C ALA A 22 11.73 -1.57 -7.46
N LEU A 23 10.72 -2.44 -7.43
CA LEU A 23 10.19 -2.99 -6.17
C LEU A 23 11.27 -3.78 -5.41
N ARG A 24 12.00 -4.67 -6.09
CA ARG A 24 13.11 -5.43 -5.48
C ARG A 24 14.20 -4.50 -4.96
N ALA A 25 14.52 -3.42 -5.69
CA ALA A 25 15.50 -2.43 -5.27
C ALA A 25 15.05 -1.70 -3.99
N ASN A 26 13.79 -1.26 -3.93
CA ASN A 26 13.22 -0.61 -2.73
C ASN A 26 13.28 -1.54 -1.51
N VAL A 27 12.93 -2.82 -1.67
CA VAL A 27 13.02 -3.80 -0.57
C VAL A 27 14.47 -3.93 -0.09
N ARG A 28 15.46 -3.99 -1.00
CA ARG A 28 16.89 -4.02 -0.62
C ARG A 28 17.32 -2.75 0.12
N THR A 29 16.90 -1.57 -0.35
CA THR A 29 17.15 -0.29 0.33
C THR A 29 16.59 -0.30 1.75
N LEU A 30 15.33 -0.70 1.91
CA LEU A 30 14.66 -0.73 3.21
C LEU A 30 15.29 -1.74 4.18
N ARG A 31 15.77 -2.88 3.68
CA ARG A 31 16.53 -3.85 4.50
C ARG A 31 17.87 -3.29 4.95
N ALA A 32 18.56 -2.54 4.09
CA ALA A 32 19.83 -1.91 4.44
C ALA A 32 19.68 -0.84 5.54
N LEU A 33 18.51 -0.20 5.64
CA LEU A 33 18.21 0.77 6.69
C LEU A 33 17.91 0.12 8.06
N ALA A 34 17.47 -1.14 8.08
CA ALA A 34 17.13 -1.87 9.30
C ALA A 34 17.90 -3.22 9.39
N PRO A 35 19.25 -3.21 9.43
CA PRO A 35 20.06 -4.42 9.25
C PRO A 35 19.90 -5.47 10.37
N GLY A 36 19.44 -5.06 11.56
CA GLY A 36 19.16 -5.95 12.69
C GLY A 36 17.73 -6.51 12.72
N ALA A 37 16.84 -6.01 11.87
CA ALA A 37 15.44 -6.41 11.84
C ALA A 37 15.12 -7.24 10.59
N ALA A 38 14.19 -8.18 10.72
CA ALA A 38 13.49 -8.73 9.58
C ALA A 38 12.66 -7.64 8.88
N LEU A 39 12.27 -7.88 7.63
CA LEU A 39 11.37 -6.99 6.89
C LEU A 39 10.07 -7.71 6.53
N MET A 40 8.95 -7.12 6.94
CA MET A 40 7.61 -7.46 6.49
C MET A 40 7.20 -6.52 5.36
N ALA A 41 7.07 -7.06 4.15
CA ALA A 41 6.49 -6.33 3.04
C ALA A 41 4.97 -6.34 3.14
N VAL A 42 4.37 -5.15 3.29
CA VAL A 42 2.92 -5.01 3.43
C VAL A 42 2.28 -4.93 2.05
N VAL A 43 1.52 -5.97 1.71
CA VAL A 43 0.91 -6.21 0.39
C VAL A 43 -0.62 -6.22 0.43
N LYS A 44 -1.22 -5.67 1.50
CA LYS A 44 -2.67 -5.45 1.61
C LYS A 44 -3.21 -4.58 0.47
N SER A 45 -4.52 -4.63 0.27
CA SER A 45 -5.25 -3.86 -0.74
C SER A 45 -4.67 -4.06 -2.14
N ASP A 46 -4.50 -5.33 -2.51
CA ASP A 46 -3.88 -5.75 -3.76
C ASP A 46 -2.48 -5.13 -3.99
N ALA A 47 -1.61 -5.21 -2.96
CA ALA A 47 -0.32 -4.52 -2.94
C ALA A 47 -0.42 -3.02 -3.27
N TYR A 48 -1.33 -2.31 -2.57
CA TYR A 48 -1.56 -0.88 -2.78
C TYR A 48 -1.90 -0.59 -4.26
N GLY A 49 -2.68 -1.48 -4.89
CA GLY A 49 -3.07 -1.40 -6.30
C GLY A 49 -2.04 -1.91 -7.31
N HIS A 50 -0.89 -2.47 -6.89
CA HIS A 50 0.17 -2.97 -7.80
C HIS A 50 0.00 -4.46 -8.16
N GLY A 51 -0.84 -5.20 -7.44
CA GLY A 51 -1.11 -6.62 -7.61
C GLY A 51 -0.37 -7.50 -6.60
N ALA A 52 -1.12 -8.03 -5.63
CA ALA A 52 -0.60 -8.67 -4.43
C ALA A 52 0.38 -9.81 -4.70
N VAL A 53 0.00 -10.78 -5.54
CA VAL A 53 0.78 -12.02 -5.72
C VAL A 53 2.14 -11.75 -6.36
N ARG A 54 2.18 -10.92 -7.42
CA ARG A 54 3.43 -10.61 -8.15
C ARG A 54 4.36 -9.76 -7.29
N CYS A 55 3.83 -8.74 -6.62
CA CYS A 55 4.61 -7.89 -5.72
C CYS A 55 5.12 -8.67 -4.49
N ALA A 56 4.30 -9.56 -3.91
CA ALA A 56 4.73 -10.39 -2.78
C ALA A 56 5.88 -11.32 -3.16
N ARG A 57 5.83 -11.96 -4.34
CA ARG A 57 6.92 -12.81 -4.85
C ARG A 57 8.22 -12.02 -5.02
N ALA A 58 8.13 -10.88 -5.70
CA ALA A 58 9.28 -10.00 -5.90
C ALA A 58 9.86 -9.48 -4.58
N ALA A 59 9.02 -9.15 -3.60
CA ALA A 59 9.48 -8.73 -2.27
C ALA A 59 10.22 -9.85 -1.53
N VAL A 60 9.70 -11.09 -1.58
CA VAL A 60 10.36 -12.26 -0.97
C VAL A 60 11.70 -12.55 -1.64
N GLU A 61 11.77 -12.51 -2.98
CA GLU A 61 13.01 -12.67 -3.73
C GLU A 61 14.07 -11.61 -3.37
N ALA A 62 13.63 -10.38 -3.06
CA ALA A 62 14.51 -9.31 -2.58
C ALA A 62 14.89 -9.40 -1.09
N GLY A 63 14.35 -10.38 -0.37
CA GLY A 63 14.71 -10.71 1.01
C GLY A 63 13.72 -10.24 2.08
N ALA A 64 12.48 -9.87 1.72
CA ALA A 64 11.41 -9.79 2.71
C ALA A 64 11.14 -11.19 3.28
N THR A 65 11.23 -11.34 4.60
CA THR A 65 11.03 -12.63 5.29
C THR A 65 9.61 -12.79 5.83
N TRP A 66 8.84 -11.70 5.86
CA TRP A 66 7.44 -11.66 6.23
C TRP A 66 6.61 -10.93 5.16
N LEU A 67 5.33 -11.31 5.06
CA LEU A 67 4.32 -10.59 4.30
C LEU A 67 3.20 -10.14 5.24
N GLY A 68 2.69 -8.94 5.02
CA GLY A 68 1.60 -8.36 5.81
C GLY A 68 0.39 -8.06 4.93
N THR A 69 -0.79 -8.52 5.35
CA THR A 69 -2.08 -8.23 4.71
C THR A 69 -3.05 -7.66 5.75
N ALA A 70 -4.11 -6.98 5.30
CA ALA A 70 -5.11 -6.50 6.26
C ALA A 70 -6.01 -7.66 6.68
N THR A 71 -6.61 -8.33 5.71
CA THR A 71 -7.71 -9.27 5.90
C THR A 71 -7.25 -10.72 5.78
N PRO A 72 -7.96 -11.68 6.40
CA PRO A 72 -7.65 -13.10 6.21
C PRO A 72 -7.83 -13.56 4.77
N GLU A 73 -8.77 -12.99 4.01
CA GLU A 73 -9.00 -13.34 2.60
C GLU A 73 -7.78 -13.02 1.74
N GLU A 74 -7.13 -11.88 1.98
CA GLU A 74 -5.88 -11.51 1.30
C GLU A 74 -4.74 -12.48 1.66
N ALA A 75 -4.59 -12.82 2.94
CA ALA A 75 -3.55 -13.75 3.39
C ALA A 75 -3.75 -15.16 2.81
N LEU A 76 -4.98 -15.66 2.82
CA LEU A 76 -5.36 -16.94 2.25
C LEU A 76 -5.13 -16.96 0.74
N ALA A 77 -5.41 -15.86 0.03
CA ALA A 77 -5.10 -15.74 -1.40
C ALA A 77 -3.59 -15.84 -1.67
N LEU A 78 -2.74 -15.23 -0.85
CA LEU A 78 -1.29 -15.36 -0.96
C LEU A 78 -0.82 -16.81 -0.69
N ARG A 79 -1.38 -17.47 0.32
CA ARG A 79 -1.11 -18.90 0.61
C ARG A 79 -1.52 -19.80 -0.55
N ALA A 80 -2.72 -19.61 -1.08
CA ALA A 80 -3.23 -20.35 -2.24
C ALA A 80 -2.36 -20.13 -3.50
N ALA A 81 -1.75 -18.94 -3.63
CA ALA A 81 -0.79 -18.64 -4.68
C ALA A 81 0.62 -19.22 -4.44
N GLY A 82 0.83 -20.00 -3.38
CA GLY A 82 2.07 -20.71 -3.08
C GLY A 82 3.17 -19.84 -2.48
N LEU A 83 2.83 -18.70 -1.85
CA LEU A 83 3.83 -17.83 -1.21
C LEU A 83 4.41 -18.50 0.05
N PRO A 84 5.74 -18.64 0.15
CA PRO A 84 6.39 -19.26 1.29
C PRO A 84 6.52 -18.27 2.46
N GLY A 85 7.06 -18.74 3.59
CA GLY A 85 7.44 -17.89 4.72
C GLY A 85 6.27 -17.43 5.58
N ARG A 86 6.50 -16.40 6.39
CA ARG A 86 5.52 -15.91 7.37
C ARG A 86 4.57 -14.91 6.75
N ILE A 87 3.27 -15.11 6.94
CA ILE A 87 2.20 -14.21 6.48
C ILE A 87 1.36 -13.82 7.68
N MET A 88 1.26 -12.52 7.91
CA MET A 88 0.44 -11.96 8.98
C MET A 88 -0.80 -11.26 8.42
N CYS A 89 -1.95 -11.42 9.08
CA CYS A 89 -3.14 -10.60 8.88
C CYS A 89 -3.72 -10.11 10.21
N TRP A 90 -4.32 -8.93 10.22
CA TRP A 90 -4.61 -8.23 11.47
C TRP A 90 -6.01 -7.63 11.61
N LEU A 91 -6.78 -7.56 10.53
CA LEU A 91 -8.12 -7.00 10.53
C LEU A 91 -9.14 -8.13 10.53
N TRP A 92 -9.55 -8.51 11.74
CA TRP A 92 -10.46 -9.61 12.01
C TRP A 92 -11.81 -9.12 12.54
N THR A 93 -12.85 -9.89 12.26
CA THR A 93 -14.20 -9.70 12.82
C THR A 93 -14.69 -11.01 13.44
N PRO A 94 -15.64 -10.96 14.39
CA PRO A 94 -16.27 -12.16 14.94
C PRO A 94 -16.82 -13.07 13.84
N GLY A 95 -16.53 -14.36 13.94
CA GLY A 95 -16.94 -15.36 12.95
C GLY A 95 -16.14 -15.36 11.65
N GLY A 96 -14.97 -14.69 11.62
CA GLY A 96 -14.03 -14.77 10.50
C GLY A 96 -13.50 -16.20 10.26
N PRO A 97 -12.76 -16.42 9.16
CA PRO A 97 -12.23 -17.73 8.76
C PRO A 97 -11.01 -18.14 9.60
N TRP A 98 -11.17 -18.20 10.92
CA TRP A 98 -10.08 -18.46 11.87
C TRP A 98 -9.47 -19.85 11.66
N ARG A 99 -10.30 -20.85 11.39
CA ARG A 99 -9.86 -22.23 11.19
C ARG A 99 -9.00 -22.34 9.94
N GLU A 100 -9.47 -21.78 8.84
CA GLU A 100 -8.77 -21.75 7.56
C GLU A 100 -7.42 -21.04 7.70
N ALA A 101 -7.37 -19.93 8.45
CA ALA A 101 -6.12 -19.22 8.69
C ALA A 101 -5.12 -20.03 9.53
N VAL A 102 -5.59 -20.74 10.55
CA VAL A 102 -4.75 -21.62 11.37
C VAL A 102 -4.23 -22.81 10.55
N GLU A 103 -5.10 -23.46 9.77
CA GLU A 103 -4.72 -24.57 8.89
C GLU A 103 -3.74 -24.12 7.79
N ALA A 104 -3.80 -22.85 7.37
CA ALA A 104 -2.89 -22.25 6.40
C ALA A 104 -1.58 -21.66 6.99
N ASP A 105 -1.28 -21.93 8.28
CA ASP A 105 -0.10 -21.42 9.01
C ASP A 105 0.04 -19.90 8.87
N LEU A 106 -1.05 -19.16 9.11
CA LEU A 106 -1.06 -17.70 9.18
C LEU A 106 -0.79 -17.23 10.60
N ASP A 107 0.00 -16.16 10.73
CA ASP A 107 0.11 -15.38 11.95
C ASP A 107 -1.10 -14.42 12.02
N VAL A 108 -1.88 -14.49 13.11
CA VAL A 108 -3.10 -13.67 13.26
C VAL A 108 -2.94 -12.65 14.39
N SER A 109 -3.39 -11.42 14.15
CA SER A 109 -3.37 -10.41 15.22
C SER A 109 -4.56 -10.58 16.17
N VAL A 110 -4.27 -10.49 17.46
CA VAL A 110 -5.28 -10.46 18.53
C VAL A 110 -5.17 -9.12 19.26
N SER A 111 -6.29 -8.40 19.36
CA SER A 111 -6.38 -7.10 20.06
C SER A 111 -7.33 -7.13 21.26
N ASP A 112 -8.08 -8.23 21.44
CA ASP A 112 -9.15 -8.34 22.42
C ASP A 112 -9.39 -9.84 22.76
N LEU A 113 -10.00 -10.09 23.92
CA LEU A 113 -10.35 -11.42 24.40
C LEU A 113 -11.32 -12.17 23.48
N TRP A 114 -12.23 -11.48 22.77
CA TRP A 114 -13.13 -12.19 21.84
C TRP A 114 -12.35 -12.89 20.72
N ALA A 115 -11.37 -12.19 20.14
CA ALA A 115 -10.52 -12.73 19.07
C ALA A 115 -9.65 -13.87 19.59
N LEU A 116 -9.10 -13.72 20.81
CA LEU A 116 -8.35 -14.80 21.47
C LEU A 116 -9.21 -16.06 21.67
N ARG A 117 -10.46 -15.90 22.11
CA ARG A 117 -11.39 -17.04 22.27
C ARG A 117 -11.66 -17.74 20.95
N GLU A 118 -11.98 -16.99 19.89
CA GLU A 118 -12.31 -17.56 18.58
C GLU A 118 -11.10 -18.26 17.94
N VAL A 119 -9.91 -17.67 17.96
CA VAL A 119 -8.71 -18.33 17.41
C VAL A 119 -8.32 -19.58 18.22
N THR A 120 -8.50 -19.55 19.55
CA THR A 120 -8.22 -20.71 20.42
C THR A 120 -9.19 -21.86 20.11
N GLU A 121 -10.47 -21.56 19.89
CA GLU A 121 -11.46 -22.57 19.50
C GLU A 121 -11.15 -23.14 18.10
N ALA A 122 -10.84 -22.28 17.14
CA ALA A 122 -10.45 -22.70 15.80
C ALA A 122 -9.20 -23.59 15.80
N ALA A 123 -8.20 -23.27 16.62
CA ALA A 123 -6.99 -24.07 16.81
C ALA A 123 -7.30 -25.47 17.36
N ARG A 124 -8.19 -25.57 18.35
CA ARG A 124 -8.64 -26.87 18.90
C ARG A 124 -9.36 -27.70 17.85
N GLN A 125 -10.23 -27.08 17.06
CA GLN A 125 -10.97 -27.76 16.00
C GLN A 125 -10.07 -28.23 14.86
N ALA A 126 -9.05 -27.45 14.50
CA ALA A 126 -8.06 -27.80 13.50
C ALA A 126 -7.05 -28.85 14.00
N GLY A 127 -6.87 -28.98 15.32
CA GLY A 127 -5.78 -29.77 15.90
C GLY A 127 -4.39 -29.19 15.63
N VAL A 128 -4.32 -27.88 15.34
CA VAL A 128 -3.10 -27.15 14.99
C VAL A 128 -2.96 -25.96 15.93
N ARG A 129 -1.76 -25.74 16.46
CA ARG A 129 -1.47 -24.61 17.34
C ARG A 129 -1.53 -23.30 16.56
N ALA A 130 -2.41 -22.38 16.95
CA ALA A 130 -2.51 -21.08 16.29
C ALA A 130 -1.33 -20.18 16.61
N ARG A 131 -0.85 -19.42 15.62
CA ARG A 131 0.19 -18.42 15.79
C ARG A 131 -0.46 -17.05 15.97
N VAL A 132 -0.38 -16.50 17.18
CA VAL A 132 -1.04 -15.23 17.52
C VAL A 132 -0.02 -14.14 17.80
N GLN A 133 -0.33 -12.92 17.39
CA GLN A 133 0.44 -11.73 17.72
C GLN A 133 -0.43 -10.73 18.46
N LEU A 134 -0.01 -10.35 19.67
CA LEU A 134 -0.78 -9.43 20.51
C LEU A 134 -0.50 -8.00 20.09
N LYS A 135 -1.57 -7.26 19.80
CA LYS A 135 -1.48 -5.85 19.41
C LYS A 135 -1.78 -4.95 20.59
N ALA A 136 -0.83 -4.09 20.93
CA ALA A 136 -0.98 -3.03 21.90
C ALA A 136 -1.45 -1.72 21.22
N ASP A 137 -2.45 -1.05 21.79
CA ASP A 137 -2.74 0.33 21.42
C ASP A 137 -1.89 1.27 22.29
N THR A 138 -0.93 1.93 21.65
CA THR A 138 0.03 2.81 22.32
C THR A 138 -0.33 4.29 22.17
N GLY A 139 -1.44 4.61 21.50
CA GLY A 139 -1.90 5.98 21.27
C GLY A 139 -2.50 6.24 19.89
N LEU A 140 -2.69 5.21 19.06
CA LEU A 140 -3.36 5.39 17.75
C LEU A 140 -4.88 5.44 17.91
N GLY A 141 -5.45 4.76 18.91
CA GLY A 141 -6.89 4.78 19.17
C GLY A 141 -7.73 4.06 18.10
N ARG A 142 -7.15 3.08 17.39
CA ARG A 142 -7.82 2.40 16.26
C ARG A 142 -8.14 0.94 16.56
N SER A 143 -7.11 0.15 16.81
CA SER A 143 -7.20 -1.27 17.16
C SER A 143 -5.94 -1.60 17.94
N GLY A 144 -6.04 -2.61 18.79
CA GLY A 144 -5.03 -2.92 19.79
C GLY A 144 -5.67 -2.85 21.17
N CYS A 145 -5.12 -3.62 22.09
CA CYS A 145 -5.58 -3.67 23.46
C CYS A 145 -5.10 -2.42 24.20
N GLN A 146 -5.99 -1.78 24.96
CA GLN A 146 -5.65 -0.62 25.76
C GLN A 146 -4.71 -1.02 26.92
N PRO A 147 -3.90 -0.08 27.44
CA PRO A 147 -2.96 -0.36 28.52
C PRO A 147 -3.60 -1.01 29.76
N ASP A 148 -4.80 -0.57 30.14
CA ASP A 148 -5.50 -1.06 31.33
C ASP A 148 -6.03 -2.50 31.15
N ASP A 149 -6.34 -2.90 29.90
CA ASP A 149 -6.82 -4.23 29.55
C ASP A 149 -5.67 -5.20 29.19
N TRP A 150 -4.46 -4.68 28.97
CA TRP A 150 -3.29 -5.44 28.55
C TRP A 150 -2.92 -6.59 29.50
N PRO A 151 -2.93 -6.40 30.84
CA PRO A 151 -2.72 -7.50 31.79
C PRO A 151 -3.65 -8.70 31.58
N GLU A 152 -4.93 -8.42 31.33
CA GLU A 152 -5.93 -9.47 31.17
C GLU A 152 -5.70 -10.25 29.87
N LEU A 153 -5.46 -9.54 28.76
CA LEU A 153 -5.19 -10.16 27.47
C LEU A 153 -3.93 -11.03 27.50
N VAL A 154 -2.84 -10.51 28.08
CA VAL A 154 -1.57 -11.24 28.21
C VAL A 154 -1.76 -12.51 29.06
N ALA A 155 -2.42 -12.39 30.21
CA ALA A 155 -2.68 -13.53 31.07
C ALA A 155 -3.55 -14.61 30.39
N ALA A 156 -4.56 -14.19 29.61
CA ALA A 156 -5.39 -15.11 28.84
C ALA A 156 -4.60 -15.81 27.73
N ALA A 157 -3.73 -15.08 27.01
CA ALA A 157 -2.90 -15.65 25.96
C ALA A 157 -1.89 -16.67 26.51
N LEU A 158 -1.26 -16.37 27.66
CA LEU A 158 -0.34 -17.29 28.34
C LEU A 158 -1.03 -18.57 28.82
N ARG A 159 -2.28 -18.49 29.29
CA ARG A 159 -3.06 -19.69 29.63
C ARG A 159 -3.31 -20.56 28.40
N ALA A 160 -3.76 -19.96 27.30
CA ALA A 160 -3.98 -20.69 26.05
C ALA A 160 -2.67 -21.28 25.47
N GLU A 161 -1.53 -20.62 25.72
CA GLU A 161 -0.21 -21.12 25.35
C GLU A 161 0.24 -22.30 26.22
N ALA A 162 0.01 -22.24 27.54
CA ALA A 162 0.26 -23.35 28.45
C ALA A 162 -0.59 -24.59 28.14
N ASP A 163 -1.81 -24.39 27.64
CA ASP A 163 -2.67 -25.46 27.12
C ASP A 163 -2.19 -26.03 25.76
N GLY A 164 -1.15 -25.45 25.16
CA GLY A 164 -0.59 -25.88 23.87
C GLY A 164 -1.43 -25.45 22.66
N VAL A 165 -2.45 -24.61 22.85
CA VAL A 165 -3.44 -24.26 21.80
C VAL A 165 -2.97 -23.09 20.95
N VAL A 166 -2.27 -22.12 21.54
CA VAL A 166 -1.73 -20.96 20.82
C VAL A 166 -0.23 -20.78 21.08
N ALA A 167 0.46 -20.11 20.16
CA ALA A 167 1.81 -19.59 20.33
C ALA A 167 1.76 -18.08 20.25
N VAL A 168 2.22 -17.37 21.28
CA VAL A 168 2.35 -15.91 21.21
C VAL A 168 3.65 -15.57 20.49
N THR A 169 3.54 -15.37 19.18
CA THR A 169 4.68 -15.24 18.26
C THR A 169 5.14 -13.80 18.11
N GLY A 170 4.32 -12.81 18.48
CA GLY A 170 4.72 -11.42 18.32
C GLY A 170 3.97 -10.44 19.23
N LEU A 171 4.63 -9.31 19.48
CA LEU A 171 4.07 -8.16 20.18
C LEU A 171 4.24 -6.93 19.30
N TRP A 172 3.16 -6.19 19.07
CA TRP A 172 3.23 -5.11 18.10
C TRP A 172 2.30 -3.93 18.35
N SER A 173 2.62 -2.81 17.71
CA SER A 173 1.78 -1.61 17.70
C SER A 173 1.94 -0.84 16.38
N HIS A 174 1.35 0.35 16.27
CA HIS A 174 1.41 1.18 15.07
C HIS A 174 1.42 2.67 15.43
N PHE A 175 2.35 3.42 14.84
CA PHE A 175 2.42 4.87 15.02
C PHE A 175 1.24 5.61 14.38
N ALA A 176 0.90 6.76 14.97
CA ALA A 176 -0.10 7.69 14.45
C ALA A 176 0.52 8.73 13.51
N CYS A 177 1.63 9.35 13.92
CA CYS A 177 2.21 10.52 13.24
C CYS A 177 3.70 10.30 12.88
N ALA A 178 4.11 9.07 12.55
CA ALA A 178 5.52 8.80 12.24
C ALA A 178 6.01 9.50 10.95
N ASP A 179 5.06 9.92 10.12
CA ASP A 179 5.22 10.72 8.90
C ASP A 179 5.26 12.23 9.13
N GLU A 180 5.15 12.68 10.38
CA GLU A 180 5.32 14.07 10.84
C GLU A 180 6.59 14.15 11.72
N PRO A 181 7.78 14.45 11.17
CA PRO A 181 9.03 14.43 11.92
C PRO A 181 9.00 15.32 13.17
N GLY A 182 9.33 14.74 14.33
CA GLY A 182 9.37 15.46 15.59
C GLY A 182 8.03 15.57 16.33
N HIS A 183 6.94 14.99 15.79
CA HIS A 183 5.65 14.99 16.47
C HIS A 183 5.75 14.31 17.85
N PRO A 184 5.27 14.93 18.95
CA PRO A 184 5.50 14.44 20.31
C PRO A 184 4.87 13.07 20.59
N SER A 185 3.85 12.66 19.83
CA SER A 185 3.24 11.33 19.96
C SER A 185 4.21 10.20 19.63
N ILE A 186 5.22 10.41 18.78
CA ILE A 186 6.17 9.37 18.37
C ILE A 186 6.93 8.84 19.59
N GLY A 187 7.53 9.75 20.37
CA GLY A 187 8.27 9.39 21.58
C GLY A 187 7.36 8.74 22.63
N ALA A 188 6.15 9.28 22.81
CA ALA A 188 5.16 8.74 23.75
C ALA A 188 4.72 7.32 23.38
N GLN A 189 4.39 7.06 22.10
CA GLN A 189 4.00 5.74 21.62
C GLN A 189 5.14 4.73 21.73
N LEU A 190 6.39 5.14 21.42
CA LEU A 190 7.55 4.26 21.53
C LEU A 190 7.87 3.89 22.98
N ALA A 191 7.80 4.84 23.91
CA ALA A 191 7.95 4.59 25.34
C ALA A 191 6.87 3.62 25.84
N ARG A 192 5.60 3.90 25.52
CA ARG A 192 4.47 3.02 25.89
C ARG A 192 4.60 1.62 25.30
N PHE A 193 5.07 1.50 24.06
CA PHE A 193 5.30 0.19 23.45
C PHE A 193 6.36 -0.60 24.22
N ARG A 194 7.48 0.02 24.60
CA ARG A 194 8.53 -0.62 25.41
C ARG A 194 7.99 -1.06 26.77
N GLU A 195 7.15 -0.24 27.44
CA GLU A 195 6.49 -0.60 28.70
C GLU A 195 5.60 -1.83 28.56
N MET A 196 4.73 -1.86 27.54
CA MET A 196 3.79 -2.96 27.32
C MET A 196 4.48 -4.25 26.89
N VAL A 197 5.56 -4.16 26.10
CA VAL A 197 6.43 -5.29 25.75
C VAL A 197 7.13 -5.84 27.00
N ALA A 198 7.77 -4.97 27.79
CA ALA A 198 8.46 -5.37 29.01
C ALA A 198 7.51 -6.04 30.03
N TYR A 199 6.28 -5.53 30.15
CA TYR A 199 5.24 -6.16 30.95
C TYR A 199 4.96 -7.60 30.46
N ALA A 200 4.65 -7.78 29.18
CA ALA A 200 4.31 -9.09 28.62
C ALA A 200 5.47 -10.09 28.75
N GLU A 201 6.70 -9.67 28.45
CA GLU A 201 7.90 -10.50 28.62
C GLU A 201 8.13 -10.84 30.11
N GLY A 202 7.90 -9.90 31.02
CA GLY A 202 7.96 -10.11 32.46
C GLY A 202 6.94 -11.12 32.99
N GLN A 203 5.77 -11.25 32.36
CA GLN A 203 4.77 -12.28 32.68
C GLN A 203 5.12 -13.66 32.10
N GLY A 204 6.08 -13.75 31.18
CA GLY A 204 6.52 -15.01 30.59
C GLY A 204 6.31 -15.13 29.07
N VAL A 205 5.75 -14.11 28.40
CA VAL A 205 5.67 -14.11 26.93
C VAL A 205 7.08 -14.14 26.35
N ARG A 206 7.32 -14.96 25.33
CA ARG A 206 8.59 -15.07 24.61
C ARG A 206 8.33 -14.90 23.12
N PRO A 207 8.12 -13.67 22.63
CA PRO A 207 7.74 -13.45 21.24
C PRO A 207 8.90 -13.78 20.29
N GLU A 208 8.59 -14.26 19.09
CA GLU A 208 9.55 -14.38 18.00
C GLU A 208 9.91 -13.00 17.43
N VAL A 209 8.96 -12.06 17.41
CA VAL A 209 9.14 -10.71 16.87
C VAL A 209 8.46 -9.61 17.72
N ARG A 210 9.14 -8.46 17.84
CA ARG A 210 8.57 -7.19 18.32
C ARG A 210 8.61 -6.19 17.17
N HIS A 211 7.51 -5.47 16.93
CA HIS A 211 7.47 -4.52 15.83
C HIS A 211 6.49 -3.36 16.00
N ILE A 212 6.95 -2.15 15.67
CA ILE A 212 6.11 -0.94 15.66
C ILE A 212 6.34 -0.08 14.40
N ALA A 213 7.56 -0.07 13.85
CA ALA A 213 7.92 0.74 12.69
C ALA A 213 7.06 0.40 11.46
N ASN A 214 6.36 1.43 10.96
CA ASN A 214 5.81 1.48 9.60
C ASN A 214 6.86 2.06 8.63
N SER A 215 6.52 2.28 7.35
CA SER A 215 7.43 2.90 6.37
C SER A 215 8.13 4.18 6.87
N PRO A 216 7.42 5.24 7.32
CA PRO A 216 8.09 6.47 7.75
C PRO A 216 9.01 6.25 8.97
N ALA A 217 8.57 5.50 9.99
CA ALA A 217 9.41 5.18 11.14
C ALA A 217 10.64 4.31 10.78
N THR A 218 10.53 3.45 9.76
CA THR A 218 11.66 2.66 9.27
C THR A 218 12.75 3.57 8.68
N LEU A 219 12.33 4.61 7.96
CA LEU A 219 13.22 5.56 7.30
C LEU A 219 13.87 6.54 8.29
N THR A 220 13.18 6.92 9.37
CA THR A 220 13.62 8.04 10.23
C THR A 220 13.90 7.70 11.68
N LEU A 221 13.44 6.54 12.19
CA LEU A 221 13.48 6.21 13.62
C LEU A 221 14.15 4.83 13.86
N PRO A 222 15.49 4.73 13.80
CA PRO A 222 16.22 3.48 14.03
C PRO A 222 15.85 2.74 15.33
N ASP A 223 15.62 3.51 16.40
CA ASP A 223 15.20 3.02 17.72
C ASP A 223 13.84 2.29 17.74
N SER A 224 13.09 2.35 16.64
CA SER A 224 11.78 1.73 16.47
C SER A 224 11.80 0.44 15.62
N HIS A 225 12.97 0.02 15.14
CA HIS A 225 13.09 -1.13 14.24
C HIS A 225 12.82 -2.47 14.92
N PHE A 226 13.21 -2.63 16.18
CA PHE A 226 13.07 -3.87 16.96
C PHE A 226 13.50 -5.11 16.16
N ASP A 227 12.70 -6.19 16.15
CA ASP A 227 13.03 -7.43 15.44
C ASP A 227 12.46 -7.47 14.02
N LEU A 228 11.46 -6.63 13.73
CA LEU A 228 10.74 -6.64 12.46
C LEU A 228 10.24 -5.22 12.11
N VAL A 229 10.54 -4.76 10.89
CA VAL A 229 9.96 -3.52 10.33
C VAL A 229 8.84 -3.85 9.35
N ARG A 230 7.77 -3.04 9.32
CA ARG A 230 6.61 -3.25 8.44
C ARG A 230 6.51 -2.15 7.40
N THR A 231 7.04 -2.39 6.22
CA THR A 231 7.09 -1.39 5.15
C THR A 231 5.99 -1.66 4.12
N GLY A 232 5.17 -0.64 3.87
CA GLY A 232 4.09 -0.67 2.88
C GLY A 232 4.43 0.26 1.72
N ILE A 233 4.03 1.53 1.81
CA ILE A 233 4.15 2.51 0.73
C ILE A 233 5.59 2.62 0.17
N ALA A 234 6.60 2.50 1.04
CA ALA A 234 7.99 2.61 0.64
C ALA A 234 8.47 1.42 -0.19
N VAL A 235 7.85 0.24 -0.07
CA VAL A 235 8.13 -0.91 -0.96
C VAL A 235 7.75 -0.56 -2.40
N TYR A 236 6.68 0.23 -2.57
CA TYR A 236 6.21 0.72 -3.86
C TYR A 236 6.89 2.02 -4.31
N GLY A 237 7.91 2.45 -3.57
CA GLY A 237 8.78 3.56 -3.94
C GLY A 237 8.15 4.94 -3.82
N ILE A 238 7.11 5.06 -3.00
CA ILE A 238 6.40 6.32 -2.77
C ILE A 238 6.80 6.83 -1.38
N SER A 239 7.21 8.09 -1.32
CA SER A 239 7.50 8.78 -0.06
C SER A 239 6.26 8.77 0.85
N PRO A 240 6.39 8.44 2.16
CA PRO A 240 5.25 8.43 3.06
C PRO A 240 4.61 9.80 3.29
N SER A 241 5.36 10.88 3.16
CA SER A 241 4.90 12.26 3.35
C SER A 241 5.89 13.22 2.69
N PRO A 242 5.43 14.36 2.12
CA PRO A 242 6.32 15.41 1.64
C PRO A 242 7.31 15.93 2.69
N GLU A 243 6.96 15.86 3.99
CA GLU A 243 7.84 16.27 5.10
C GLU A 243 9.10 15.41 5.23
N LEU A 244 9.09 14.20 4.66
CA LEU A 244 10.23 13.26 4.66
C LEU A 244 11.13 13.43 3.43
N GLY A 245 10.76 14.31 2.49
CA GLY A 245 11.42 14.45 1.20
C GLY A 245 10.77 13.61 0.09
N SER A 246 11.33 13.73 -1.12
CA SER A 246 10.88 12.97 -2.28
C SER A 246 11.29 11.51 -2.18
N SER A 247 10.70 10.65 -3.02
CA SER A 247 11.14 9.25 -3.14
C SER A 247 12.64 9.15 -3.45
N ALA A 248 13.16 10.04 -4.30
CA ALA A 248 14.58 10.06 -4.66
C ALA A 248 15.48 10.42 -3.45
N ASP A 249 15.08 11.39 -2.63
CA ASP A 249 15.83 11.77 -1.41
C ASP A 249 15.93 10.59 -0.42
N LEU A 250 14.91 9.72 -0.42
CA LEU A 250 14.83 8.53 0.41
C LEU A 250 15.49 7.30 -0.24
N GLY A 251 16.10 7.43 -1.42
CA GLY A 251 16.70 6.32 -2.17
C GLY A 251 15.67 5.29 -2.66
N LEU A 252 14.43 5.73 -2.86
CA LEU A 252 13.29 4.93 -3.29
C LEU A 252 12.93 5.22 -4.75
N ARG A 253 12.40 4.21 -5.43
CA ARG A 253 12.04 4.24 -6.83
C ARG A 253 10.57 3.90 -7.04
N PRO A 254 9.71 4.84 -7.49
CA PRO A 254 8.31 4.56 -7.75
C PRO A 254 8.13 3.34 -8.67
N VAL A 255 7.21 2.46 -8.30
CA VAL A 255 7.01 1.16 -8.99
C VAL A 255 5.96 1.22 -10.09
N MET A 256 4.95 2.09 -9.94
CA MET A 256 3.83 2.19 -10.89
C MET A 256 3.99 3.36 -11.86
N ARG A 257 3.80 3.08 -13.15
CA ARG A 257 3.53 4.09 -14.19
C ARG A 257 2.14 3.88 -14.76
N LEU A 258 1.29 4.90 -14.68
CA LEU A 258 -0.07 4.89 -15.21
C LEU A 258 -0.12 5.69 -16.50
N SER A 259 -0.48 5.04 -17.60
CA SER A 259 -0.66 5.71 -18.89
C SER A 259 -1.95 5.29 -19.60
N ALA A 260 -2.40 6.16 -20.50
CA ALA A 260 -3.54 5.97 -21.39
C ALA A 260 -3.17 6.42 -22.80
N SER A 261 -4.03 6.12 -23.78
CA SER A 261 -3.92 6.68 -25.13
C SER A 261 -5.01 7.70 -25.39
N LEU A 262 -4.68 8.78 -26.10
CA LEU A 262 -5.70 9.74 -26.55
C LEU A 262 -6.76 9.02 -27.41
N ALA A 263 -8.02 9.11 -26.99
CA ALA A 263 -9.14 8.53 -27.74
C ALA A 263 -9.60 9.42 -28.88
N LEU A 264 -9.43 10.74 -28.74
CA LEU A 264 -9.84 11.75 -29.70
C LEU A 264 -9.01 13.01 -29.52
N VAL A 265 -8.66 13.65 -30.63
CA VAL A 265 -8.16 15.03 -30.67
C VAL A 265 -9.05 15.82 -31.62
N LYS A 266 -9.54 16.99 -31.19
CA LYS A 266 -10.45 17.82 -32.00
C LYS A 266 -10.21 19.32 -31.79
N HIS A 267 -10.41 20.10 -32.84
CA HIS A 267 -10.45 21.56 -32.76
C HIS A 267 -11.78 22.05 -32.18
N VAL A 268 -11.71 23.11 -31.39
CA VAL A 268 -12.86 23.83 -30.87
C VAL A 268 -12.59 25.33 -30.89
N SER A 269 -13.64 26.12 -31.04
CA SER A 269 -13.54 27.57 -30.97
C SER A 269 -13.29 28.07 -29.55
N GLY A 270 -12.84 29.31 -29.41
CA GLY A 270 -12.89 30.05 -28.14
C GLY A 270 -14.31 30.12 -27.57
N GLY A 271 -14.43 30.13 -26.24
CA GLY A 271 -15.71 30.17 -25.54
C GLY A 271 -16.44 28.81 -25.46
N HIS A 272 -15.80 27.71 -25.86
CA HIS A 272 -16.40 26.38 -25.81
C HIS A 272 -16.36 25.81 -24.38
N GLY A 273 -17.52 25.49 -23.82
CA GLY A 273 -17.62 24.83 -22.51
C GLY A 273 -17.18 23.36 -22.57
N VAL A 274 -16.36 22.92 -21.62
CA VAL A 274 -15.78 21.57 -21.59
C VAL A 274 -16.27 20.77 -20.37
N SER A 275 -16.71 19.54 -20.63
CA SER A 275 -17.20 18.56 -19.64
C SER A 275 -18.42 19.05 -18.84
N TYR A 276 -18.86 18.24 -17.87
CA TYR A 276 -20.08 18.50 -17.10
C TYR A 276 -20.05 19.85 -16.39
N GLY A 277 -21.11 20.63 -16.56
CA GLY A 277 -21.28 21.93 -15.90
C GLY A 277 -20.41 23.06 -16.47
N HIS A 278 -19.62 22.81 -17.52
CA HIS A 278 -18.80 23.82 -18.20
C HIS A 278 -17.92 24.65 -17.24
N HIS A 279 -17.32 23.99 -16.24
CA HIS A 279 -16.37 24.63 -15.30
C HIS A 279 -15.06 25.05 -15.96
N TYR A 280 -14.79 24.53 -17.16
CA TYR A 280 -13.73 25.00 -18.04
C TYR A 280 -14.35 25.52 -19.32
N VAL A 281 -13.86 26.67 -19.79
CA VAL A 281 -14.25 27.31 -21.03
C VAL A 281 -12.97 27.67 -21.78
N THR A 282 -12.86 27.30 -23.04
CA THR A 282 -11.65 27.56 -23.83
C THR A 282 -11.38 29.06 -23.94
N PRO A 283 -10.16 29.54 -23.65
CA PRO A 283 -9.85 30.98 -23.69
C PRO A 283 -9.71 31.53 -25.11
N GLY A 284 -9.55 30.65 -26.11
CA GLY A 284 -9.44 30.94 -27.52
C GLY A 284 -9.60 29.66 -28.34
N ASP A 285 -9.41 29.74 -29.64
CA ASP A 285 -9.41 28.56 -30.51
C ASP A 285 -8.26 27.63 -30.10
N THR A 286 -8.58 26.35 -29.92
CA THR A 286 -7.62 25.37 -29.38
C THR A 286 -7.98 23.95 -29.84
N THR A 287 -7.15 22.99 -29.43
CA THR A 287 -7.34 21.55 -29.59
C THR A 287 -7.62 20.91 -28.24
N LEU A 288 -8.60 20.01 -28.19
CA LEU A 288 -8.93 19.23 -26.99
C LEU A 288 -8.58 17.77 -27.21
N GLY A 289 -7.90 17.17 -26.22
CA GLY A 289 -7.60 15.75 -26.16
C GLY A 289 -8.51 15.01 -25.19
N LEU A 290 -9.11 13.91 -25.62
CA LEU A 290 -9.94 13.04 -24.77
C LEU A 290 -9.12 11.87 -24.23
N VAL A 291 -9.04 11.75 -22.91
CA VAL A 291 -8.32 10.68 -22.21
C VAL A 291 -9.34 9.67 -21.68
N PRO A 292 -9.32 8.39 -22.11
CA PRO A 292 -10.38 7.40 -21.85
C PRO A 292 -10.18 6.65 -20.52
N VAL A 293 -9.87 7.39 -19.45
CA VAL A 293 -9.92 6.91 -18.07
C VAL A 293 -10.60 7.95 -17.18
N GLY A 294 -11.42 7.49 -16.23
CA GLY A 294 -12.14 8.39 -15.33
C GLY A 294 -12.15 7.88 -13.89
N TYR A 295 -13.09 8.38 -13.09
CA TYR A 295 -13.12 8.05 -11.66
C TYR A 295 -13.50 6.60 -11.37
N ALA A 296 -14.10 5.86 -12.31
CA ALA A 296 -14.30 4.42 -12.18
C ALA A 296 -13.02 3.61 -12.44
N ASP A 297 -12.04 4.21 -13.13
CA ASP A 297 -10.72 3.64 -13.37
C ASP A 297 -9.70 4.05 -12.29
N GLY A 298 -10.07 4.96 -11.39
CA GLY A 298 -9.26 5.42 -10.26
C GLY A 298 -8.81 6.88 -10.33
N VAL A 299 -9.14 7.62 -11.39
CA VAL A 299 -8.80 9.05 -11.51
C VAL A 299 -9.64 9.87 -10.51
N PRO A 300 -9.06 10.54 -9.50
CA PRO A 300 -9.84 11.19 -8.46
C PRO A 300 -10.64 12.35 -9.05
N ARG A 301 -11.97 12.30 -8.89
CA ARG A 301 -12.85 13.40 -9.36
C ARG A 301 -12.52 14.75 -8.69
N HIS A 302 -11.95 14.72 -7.50
CA HIS A 302 -11.49 15.91 -6.77
C HIS A 302 -10.35 16.65 -7.49
N ALA A 303 -9.61 16.00 -8.39
CA ALA A 303 -8.60 16.63 -9.23
C ALA A 303 -9.17 17.25 -10.52
N SER A 304 -10.48 17.52 -10.57
CA SER A 304 -11.11 18.22 -11.71
C SER A 304 -10.54 19.64 -11.83
N GLY A 305 -9.95 19.99 -12.97
CA GLY A 305 -9.32 21.30 -13.20
C GLY A 305 -7.83 21.35 -12.89
N THR A 306 -7.31 20.41 -12.07
CA THR A 306 -5.95 20.48 -11.50
C THR A 306 -5.10 19.24 -11.76
N GLY A 307 -5.72 18.08 -12.03
CA GLY A 307 -5.01 16.82 -12.23
C GLY A 307 -3.99 16.91 -13.38
N PRO A 308 -2.70 16.70 -13.12
CA PRO A 308 -1.66 16.87 -14.13
C PRO A 308 -1.48 15.62 -14.99
N VAL A 309 -1.16 15.79 -16.27
CA VAL A 309 -0.75 14.72 -17.18
C VAL A 309 0.38 15.19 -18.08
N LEU A 310 1.16 14.25 -18.62
CA LEU A 310 2.13 14.51 -19.68
C LEU A 310 1.54 14.08 -21.04
N VAL A 311 1.46 15.01 -22.00
CA VAL A 311 1.05 14.74 -23.39
C VAL A 311 2.05 15.40 -24.33
N GLY A 312 2.64 14.65 -25.24
CA GLY A 312 3.62 15.18 -26.20
C GLY A 312 4.80 15.91 -25.55
N GLY A 313 5.25 15.44 -24.37
CA GLY A 313 6.34 16.05 -23.60
C GLY A 313 5.97 17.34 -22.85
N LYS A 314 4.70 17.73 -22.81
CA LYS A 314 4.23 18.93 -22.09
C LYS A 314 3.26 18.56 -20.98
N TRP A 315 3.42 19.21 -19.82
CA TRP A 315 2.43 19.12 -18.74
C TRP A 315 1.15 19.82 -19.15
N ARG A 316 0.04 19.11 -18.99
CA ARG A 316 -1.33 19.60 -19.17
C ARG A 316 -2.11 19.30 -17.90
N THR A 317 -3.23 19.98 -17.70
CA THR A 317 -4.17 19.65 -16.61
C THR A 317 -5.52 19.24 -17.16
N VAL A 318 -6.30 18.54 -16.33
CA VAL A 318 -7.69 18.22 -16.63
C VAL A 318 -8.47 19.50 -16.94
N ALA A 319 -9.02 19.61 -18.15
CA ALA A 319 -9.91 20.69 -18.58
C ALA A 319 -11.35 20.37 -18.18
N GLY A 320 -11.79 20.92 -17.04
CA GLY A 320 -13.14 20.77 -16.52
C GLY A 320 -13.28 19.58 -15.57
N ARG A 321 -14.44 18.92 -15.58
CA ARG A 321 -14.72 17.79 -14.67
C ARG A 321 -14.18 16.47 -15.19
N VAL A 322 -13.60 15.67 -14.29
CA VAL A 322 -13.37 14.24 -14.51
C VAL A 322 -14.73 13.51 -14.52
N ALA A 323 -15.00 12.74 -15.58
CA ALA A 323 -16.18 11.89 -15.70
C ALA A 323 -15.89 10.45 -15.24
N MET A 324 -16.90 9.57 -15.34
CA MET A 324 -16.78 8.17 -14.88
C MET A 324 -15.67 7.42 -15.61
N ASP A 325 -15.58 7.62 -16.93
CA ASP A 325 -14.74 6.81 -17.82
C ASP A 325 -13.74 7.63 -18.62
N GLN A 326 -13.72 8.95 -18.47
CA GLN A 326 -12.89 9.84 -19.28
C GLN A 326 -12.73 11.23 -18.66
N PHE A 327 -11.71 11.95 -19.12
CA PHE A 327 -11.59 13.40 -18.94
C PHE A 327 -10.98 14.04 -20.19
N VAL A 328 -11.02 15.37 -20.25
CA VAL A 328 -10.49 16.15 -21.37
C VAL A 328 -9.28 16.94 -20.91
N VAL A 329 -8.32 17.15 -21.79
CA VAL A 329 -7.20 18.08 -21.61
C VAL A 329 -7.21 19.12 -22.74
N ASP A 330 -6.84 20.35 -22.42
CA ASP A 330 -6.60 21.38 -23.44
C ASP A 330 -5.14 21.26 -23.92
N LEU A 331 -4.98 21.00 -25.21
CA LEU A 331 -3.69 20.79 -25.86
C LEU A 331 -3.08 22.09 -26.39
N GLY A 332 -3.77 23.22 -26.23
CA GLY A 332 -3.27 24.55 -26.56
C GLY A 332 -2.86 24.73 -28.03
N GLY A 333 -3.54 24.03 -28.94
CA GLY A 333 -3.23 24.03 -30.37
C GLY A 333 -2.23 22.96 -30.82
N ASP A 334 -1.63 22.19 -29.90
CA ASP A 334 -0.86 21.00 -30.29
C ASP A 334 -1.80 19.93 -30.87
N GLU A 335 -1.33 19.18 -31.87
CA GLU A 335 -2.11 18.17 -32.60
C GLU A 335 -1.47 16.76 -32.53
N PRO A 336 -1.35 16.14 -31.34
CA PRO A 336 -1.02 14.73 -31.24
C PRO A 336 -2.10 13.87 -31.92
N ALA A 337 -1.74 12.65 -32.31
CA ALA A 337 -2.65 11.72 -32.93
C ALA A 337 -3.51 10.99 -31.89
N ALA A 338 -4.70 10.54 -32.30
CA ALA A 338 -5.40 9.52 -31.52
C ALA A 338 -4.53 8.26 -31.42
N GLY A 339 -4.41 7.70 -30.22
CA GLY A 339 -3.47 6.63 -29.90
C GLY A 339 -2.22 7.10 -29.15
N ASP A 340 -1.83 8.38 -29.27
CA ASP A 340 -0.64 8.91 -28.61
C ASP A 340 -0.74 8.80 -27.08
N GLU A 341 0.40 8.53 -26.44
CA GLU A 341 0.46 8.28 -25.00
C GLU A 341 0.18 9.54 -24.18
N VAL A 342 -0.63 9.35 -23.14
CA VAL A 342 -0.87 10.28 -22.04
C VAL A 342 -0.36 9.60 -20.77
N VAL A 343 0.68 10.17 -20.16
CA VAL A 343 1.18 9.67 -18.86
C VAL A 343 0.45 10.42 -17.77
N LEU A 344 -0.32 9.71 -16.96
CA LEU A 344 -1.01 10.31 -15.82
C LEU A 344 0.00 10.54 -14.70
N PHE A 345 0.69 9.48 -14.29
CA PHE A 345 1.82 9.58 -13.39
C PHE A 345 2.82 8.45 -13.59
N GLY A 346 4.05 8.64 -13.11
CA GLY A 346 5.11 7.65 -13.15
C GLY A 346 6.24 7.92 -12.16
N THR A 347 7.45 7.65 -12.60
CA THR A 347 8.69 7.75 -11.82
C THR A 347 9.19 9.18 -11.66
N GLY A 348 8.86 10.05 -12.62
CA GLY A 348 9.35 11.43 -12.73
C GLY A 348 10.60 11.57 -13.61
N ASP A 349 11.24 10.47 -14.03
CA ASP A 349 12.50 10.51 -14.79
C ASP A 349 12.37 11.07 -16.21
N ALA A 350 11.22 10.83 -16.86
CA ALA A 350 10.94 11.40 -18.16
C ALA A 350 10.25 12.77 -18.04
N GLY A 351 10.25 13.35 -16.84
CA GLY A 351 9.55 14.59 -16.52
C GLY A 351 8.04 14.44 -16.46
N GLU A 352 7.49 13.22 -16.33
CA GLU A 352 6.06 13.01 -16.09
C GLU A 352 5.63 13.39 -14.67
N PRO A 353 4.34 13.66 -14.42
CA PRO A 353 3.83 13.81 -13.05
C PRO A 353 4.05 12.55 -12.22
N THR A 354 4.04 12.70 -10.91
CA THR A 354 4.18 11.63 -9.93
C THR A 354 2.83 11.35 -9.24
N ALA A 355 2.77 10.26 -8.47
CA ALA A 355 1.63 9.98 -7.61
C ALA A 355 1.42 11.11 -6.57
N GLU A 356 2.49 11.79 -6.15
CA GLU A 356 2.43 12.92 -5.23
C GLU A 356 1.83 14.17 -5.90
N ASP A 357 2.16 14.45 -7.16
CA ASP A 357 1.54 15.56 -7.89
C ASP A 357 0.01 15.37 -8.03
N TRP A 358 -0.43 14.14 -8.24
CA TRP A 358 -1.85 13.79 -8.22
C TRP A 358 -2.48 13.88 -6.83
N ALA A 359 -1.74 13.50 -5.80
CA ALA A 359 -2.18 13.60 -4.41
C ALA A 359 -2.46 15.06 -4.03
N GLN A 360 -1.54 15.96 -4.37
CA GLN A 360 -1.68 17.40 -4.18
C GLN A 360 -2.87 17.95 -4.98
N ALA A 361 -2.98 17.58 -6.26
CA ALA A 361 -4.10 18.03 -7.11
C ALA A 361 -5.48 17.58 -6.60
N ALA A 362 -5.56 16.44 -5.90
CA ALA A 362 -6.79 15.90 -5.34
C ALA A 362 -7.01 16.23 -3.85
N GLY A 363 -6.04 16.85 -3.17
CA GLY A 363 -6.11 17.13 -1.73
C GLY A 363 -6.04 15.86 -0.86
N THR A 364 -5.18 14.92 -1.23
CA THR A 364 -4.99 13.63 -0.55
C THR A 364 -3.50 13.26 -0.46
N ILE A 365 -3.19 11.98 -0.24
CA ILE A 365 -1.84 11.42 -0.12
C ILE A 365 -1.54 10.40 -1.22
N GLY A 366 -0.26 10.24 -1.59
CA GLY A 366 0.17 9.29 -2.63
C GLY A 366 -0.30 7.85 -2.42
N TYR A 367 -0.53 7.44 -1.16
CA TYR A 367 -1.14 6.16 -0.82
C TYR A 367 -2.50 5.94 -1.49
N GLU A 368 -3.38 6.94 -1.42
CA GLU A 368 -4.73 6.83 -1.96
C GLU A 368 -4.70 6.76 -3.49
N ILE A 369 -3.81 7.55 -4.10
CA ILE A 369 -3.67 7.63 -5.56
C ILE A 369 -3.39 6.25 -6.17
N VAL A 370 -2.36 5.56 -5.69
CA VAL A 370 -2.00 4.24 -6.26
C VAL A 370 -2.95 3.13 -5.84
N THR A 371 -3.48 3.19 -4.61
CA THR A 371 -4.38 2.13 -4.10
C THR A 371 -5.73 2.11 -4.81
N ARG A 372 -6.20 3.26 -5.30
CA ARG A 372 -7.53 3.38 -5.93
C ARG A 372 -7.56 3.10 -7.43
N ILE A 373 -6.44 2.74 -8.05
CA ILE A 373 -6.45 2.36 -9.48
C ILE A 373 -7.35 1.14 -9.67
N GLY A 374 -8.42 1.30 -10.43
CA GLY A 374 -9.50 0.31 -10.55
C GLY A 374 -9.07 -0.93 -11.35
N THR A 375 -9.78 -2.04 -11.17
CA THR A 375 -9.48 -3.32 -11.85
C THR A 375 -9.69 -3.27 -13.37
N ARG A 376 -10.40 -2.25 -13.89
CA ARG A 376 -10.53 -1.95 -15.33
C ARG A 376 -9.23 -1.48 -15.97
N VAL A 377 -8.25 -1.05 -15.19
CA VAL A 377 -6.91 -0.72 -15.67
C VAL A 377 -6.04 -1.98 -15.54
N PRO A 378 -5.64 -2.62 -16.65
CA PRO A 378 -4.79 -3.81 -16.58
C PRO A 378 -3.43 -3.46 -15.99
N ARG A 379 -2.93 -4.34 -15.12
CA ARG A 379 -1.54 -4.29 -14.64
C ARG A 379 -0.65 -5.03 -15.61
N VAL A 380 0.43 -4.39 -16.03
CA VAL A 380 1.48 -4.99 -16.87
C VAL A 380 2.75 -5.03 -16.03
N TYR A 381 3.29 -6.21 -15.78
CA TYR A 381 4.50 -6.37 -14.99
C TYR A 381 5.72 -6.32 -15.91
N VAL A 382 6.68 -5.47 -15.57
CA VAL A 382 7.91 -5.28 -16.34
C VAL A 382 9.15 -5.52 -15.48
N HIS A 383 10.24 -5.86 -16.14
CA HIS A 383 11.57 -6.03 -15.59
C HIS A 383 12.49 -5.07 -16.35
N THR A 384 12.95 -3.99 -15.71
CA THR A 384 13.81 -2.98 -16.35
C THR A 384 15.29 -3.39 -16.39
N GLY A 385 15.61 -4.58 -15.87
CA GLY A 385 16.95 -5.19 -15.86
C GLY A 385 17.27 -6.23 -16.94
N GLU A 386 16.42 -6.44 -17.96
CA GLU A 386 16.70 -7.31 -19.13
C GLU A 386 16.58 -6.58 -20.47
#